data_AF-A0A429Q3C8-F1
#
_entry.id   AF-A0A429Q3C8-F1
#
_cell.length_a   1.000
_cell.length_b   1.000
_cell.length_c   1.000
_cell.angle_alpha   90.00
_cell.angle_beta   90.00
_cell.angle_gamma   90.00
#
_symmetry.space_group_name_H-M   'P 1'
#
loop_
_entity.id
_entity.type
_entity.pdbx_description
1 polymer ?
#
loop_
_entity_poly.entity_id
_entity_poly.type
_entity_poly.pdbx_seq_one_letter_code
_entity_poly.pdbx_strand_id
1 'polypeptide(L)'
;MDAAAAELAARGARVVARAVQRRGVSRGGARKMSLPFSSRTLLSGGKAHEVAEARERTGADAVVFLNALTGHQRHALTGLFGCPVVSLAETPPPV
;
A
#
# COMPACT_ATOMS: atom_id res chain seq x y z
N MET A 1 -9.38 -8.05 -2.91
CA MET A 1 -9.69 -6.61 -3.00
C MET A 1 -11.11 -6.33 -2.52
N ASP A 2 -12.12 -7.07 -3.00
CA ASP A 2 -13.51 -6.81 -2.59
C ASP A 2 -13.77 -7.14 -1.12
N ALA A 3 -13.26 -8.27 -0.62
CA ALA A 3 -13.32 -8.61 0.80
C ALA A 3 -12.72 -7.50 1.70
N ALA A 4 -11.55 -6.96 1.32
CA ALA A 4 -10.92 -5.87 2.07
C ALA A 4 -11.75 -4.56 1.99
N ALA A 5 -12.37 -4.27 0.85
CA ALA A 5 -13.24 -3.12 0.72
C ALA A 5 -14.51 -3.27 1.57
N ALA A 6 -15.07 -4.48 1.64
CA ALA A 6 -16.21 -4.79 2.51
C ALA A 6 -15.83 -4.70 3.99
N GLU A 7 -14.65 -5.21 4.38
CA GLU A 7 -14.13 -5.08 5.74
C GLU A 7 -13.92 -3.60 6.15
N LEU A 8 -13.36 -2.79 5.25
CA LEU A 8 -13.22 -1.35 5.47
C LEU A 8 -14.58 -0.65 5.59
N ALA A 9 -15.54 -1.02 4.73
CA ALA A 9 -16.90 -0.49 4.81
C ALA A 9 -17.61 -0.87 6.11
N ALA A 10 -17.42 -2.11 6.59
CA ALA A 10 -17.94 -2.56 7.89
C ALA A 10 -17.34 -1.77 9.07
N ARG A 11 -16.13 -1.22 8.90
CA ARG A 11 -15.48 -0.30 9.85
C ARG A 11 -15.86 1.17 9.65
N GLY A 12 -16.84 1.46 8.80
CA GLY A 12 -17.33 2.82 8.52
C GLY A 12 -16.50 3.60 7.50
N ALA A 13 -15.52 2.98 6.84
CA ALA A 13 -14.71 3.66 5.83
C ALA A 13 -15.36 3.61 4.44
N ARG A 14 -15.16 4.66 3.64
CA ARG A 14 -15.53 4.68 2.22
C ARG A 14 -14.29 4.49 1.35
N VAL A 15 -14.28 3.43 0.54
CA VAL A 15 -13.18 3.18 -0.42
C VAL A 15 -13.39 4.02 -1.68
N VAL A 16 -12.58 5.06 -1.86
CA VAL A 16 -12.68 6.02 -2.98
C VAL A 16 -11.77 5.70 -4.16
N ALA A 17 -10.73 4.88 -3.95
CA ALA A 17 -9.83 4.41 -5.00
C ALA A 17 -9.24 3.04 -4.62
N ARG A 18 -8.80 2.28 -5.63
CA ARG A 18 -8.10 0.99 -5.45
C ARG A 18 -6.89 0.95 -6.37
N ALA A 19 -5.75 0.52 -5.83
CA ALA A 19 -4.52 0.36 -6.58
C ALA A 19 -3.96 -1.05 -6.36
N VAL A 20 -3.53 -1.70 -7.44
CA VAL A 20 -2.90 -3.03 -7.39
C VAL A 20 -1.53 -2.94 -8.05
N GLN A 21 -0.51 -3.46 -7.36
CA GLN A 21 0.82 -3.66 -7.93
C GLN A 21 1.05 -5.13 -8.23
N ARG A 22 1.29 -5.46 -9.50
CA ARG A 22 1.71 -6.80 -9.93
C ARG A 22 3.21 -6.77 -10.24
N ARG A 23 3.92 -7.86 -9.93
CA ARG A 23 5.28 -8.10 -10.39
C ARG A 23 5.25 -9.18 -11.48
N GLY A 24 5.85 -8.88 -12.62
CA GLY A 24 6.16 -9.88 -13.64
C GLY A 24 7.58 -10.41 -13.47
N VAL A 25 7.84 -11.63 -13.96
CA VAL A 25 9.17 -12.27 -13.93
C VAL A 25 10.25 -11.44 -14.62
N SER A 26 9.90 -10.64 -15.63
CA SER A 26 10.82 -9.72 -16.30
C SER A 26 11.40 -8.65 -15.37
N ARG A 27 10.76 -8.40 -14.22
CA ARG A 27 11.21 -7.44 -13.20
C ARG A 27 12.01 -8.13 -12.10
N GLY A 28 12.99 -8.94 -12.48
CA GLY A 28 14.00 -9.51 -11.56
C GLY A 28 13.97 -11.02 -11.34
N GLY A 29 13.27 -11.77 -12.20
CA GLY A 29 13.18 -13.22 -12.19
C GLY A 29 12.18 -13.77 -11.18
N ALA A 30 11.91 -15.07 -11.28
CA ALA A 30 10.99 -15.78 -10.37
C ALA A 30 11.40 -15.64 -8.89
N ARG A 31 12.71 -15.51 -8.61
CA ARG A 31 13.25 -15.36 -7.25
C ARG A 31 12.78 -14.09 -6.53
N LYS A 32 12.39 -13.03 -7.25
CA LYS A 32 11.93 -11.76 -6.66
C LYS A 32 10.42 -11.62 -6.58
N MET A 33 9.66 -12.67 -6.94
CA MET A 33 8.20 -12.61 -7.00
C MET A 33 7.54 -12.37 -5.64
N SER A 34 8.18 -12.81 -4.55
CA SER A 34 7.75 -12.54 -3.17
C SER A 34 8.35 -11.27 -2.57
N LEU A 35 9.31 -10.63 -3.24
CA LEU A 35 10.03 -9.49 -2.69
C LEU A 35 9.35 -8.16 -3.07
N PRO A 36 9.34 -7.19 -2.15
CA PRO A 36 8.85 -5.86 -2.44
C PRO A 36 9.66 -5.19 -3.55
N PHE A 37 9.07 -4.22 -4.23
CA PHE A 37 9.80 -3.38 -5.19
C PHE A 37 10.74 -2.39 -4.51
N SER A 38 10.43 -2.05 -3.27
CA SER A 38 11.19 -1.16 -2.43
C SER A 38 11.06 -1.65 -0.99
N SER A 39 12.17 -1.81 -0.29
CA SER A 39 12.13 -2.10 1.15
C SER A 39 11.46 -0.97 1.95
N ARG A 40 11.52 0.27 1.43
CA ARG A 40 10.97 1.48 2.06
C ARG A 40 9.47 1.67 1.84
N THR A 41 8.94 1.29 0.68
CA THR A 41 7.55 1.61 0.29
C THR A 41 6.72 0.39 -0.14
N LEU A 42 7.34 -0.79 -0.28
CA LEU A 42 6.80 -1.99 -0.94
C LEU A 42 6.51 -1.84 -2.44
N LEU A 43 6.19 -0.62 -2.88
CA LEU A 43 5.80 -0.25 -4.23
C LEU A 43 7.00 0.13 -5.10
N SER A 44 6.80 0.05 -6.41
CA SER A 44 7.70 0.73 -7.36
C SER A 44 7.43 2.23 -7.35
N GLY A 45 8.42 3.05 -7.72
CA GLY A 45 8.26 4.51 -7.82
C GLY A 45 7.02 4.94 -8.62
N GLY A 46 6.80 4.37 -9.80
CA GLY A 46 5.63 4.71 -10.62
C GLY A 46 4.28 4.39 -9.95
N LYS A 47 4.19 3.29 -9.19
CA LYS A 47 2.96 2.97 -8.44
C LYS A 47 2.79 3.86 -7.22
N ALA A 48 3.88 4.20 -6.54
CA ALA A 48 3.82 5.18 -5.46
C ALA A 48 3.28 6.51 -5.96
N HIS A 49 3.73 6.97 -7.13
CA HIS A 49 3.21 8.19 -7.76
C HIS A 49 1.72 8.06 -8.12
N GLU A 50 1.31 6.97 -8.76
CA GLU A 50 -0.10 6.70 -9.09
C GLU A 50 -1.01 6.75 -7.84
N VAL A 51 -0.54 6.21 -6.71
CA VAL A 51 -1.30 6.25 -5.45
C VAL A 51 -1.38 7.67 -4.90
N ALA A 52 -0.30 8.45 -4.98
CA ALA A 52 -0.29 9.86 -4.57
C ALA A 52 -1.28 10.68 -5.41
N GLU A 53 -1.25 10.55 -6.73
CA GLU A 53 -2.19 11.22 -7.64
C GLU A 53 -3.65 10.79 -7.39
N ALA A 54 -3.89 9.50 -7.11
CA ALA A 54 -5.22 9.02 -6.74
C ALA A 54 -5.69 9.66 -5.43
N ARG A 55 -4.81 9.79 -4.43
CA ARG A 55 -5.13 10.46 -3.17
C ARG A 55 -5.48 11.92 -3.40
N GLU A 56 -4.69 12.65 -4.20
CA GLU A 56 -4.93 14.05 -4.54
C GLU A 56 -6.27 14.25 -5.24
N ARG A 57 -6.58 13.43 -6.26
CA ARG A 57 -7.84 13.54 -7.01
C ARG A 57 -9.08 13.19 -6.20
N THR A 58 -8.96 12.25 -5.25
CA THR A 58 -10.10 11.76 -4.48
C THR A 58 -10.26 12.43 -3.12
N GLY A 59 -9.25 13.17 -2.67
CA GLY A 59 -9.21 13.74 -1.32
C GLY A 59 -9.13 12.67 -0.22
N ALA A 60 -8.61 11.48 -0.51
CA ALA A 60 -8.62 10.39 0.47
C ALA A 60 -7.87 10.77 1.76
N ASP A 61 -8.52 10.51 2.91
CA ASP A 61 -8.00 10.84 4.23
C ASP A 61 -6.89 9.89 4.70
N ALA A 62 -6.84 8.68 4.15
CA ALA A 62 -5.84 7.68 4.48
C ALA A 62 -5.56 6.73 3.31
N VAL A 63 -4.37 6.14 3.30
CA VAL A 63 -4.02 5.05 2.38
C VAL A 63 -3.91 3.76 3.18
N VAL A 64 -4.67 2.74 2.76
CA VAL A 64 -4.69 1.42 3.40
C VAL A 64 -3.93 0.40 2.55
N PHE A 65 -2.92 -0.22 3.14
CA PHE A 65 -2.22 -1.37 2.59
C PHE A 65 -2.85 -2.66 3.11
N LEU A 66 -2.98 -3.66 2.24
CA LEU A 66 -3.39 -5.01 2.67
C LEU A 66 -2.21 -5.80 3.25
N ASN A 67 -0.99 -5.47 2.84
CA ASN A 67 0.23 -6.04 3.37
C ASN A 67 0.61 -5.36 4.68
N ALA A 68 1.11 -6.16 5.62
CA ALA A 68 1.74 -5.67 6.82
C ALA A 68 2.83 -4.65 6.50
N LEU A 69 2.83 -3.55 7.26
CA LEU A 69 3.84 -2.51 7.16
C LEU A 69 4.69 -2.48 8.43
N THR A 70 6.00 -2.37 8.28
CA THR A 70 6.88 -2.02 9.41
C THR A 70 6.65 -0.56 9.82
N GLY A 71 7.06 -0.19 11.03
CA GLY A 71 7.01 1.22 11.48
C GLY A 71 7.77 2.16 10.54
N HIS A 72 8.94 1.72 10.04
CA HIS A 72 9.74 2.47 9.08
C HIS A 72 9.00 2.68 7.75
N GLN A 73 8.38 1.64 7.19
CA GLN A 73 7.61 1.73 5.95
C GLN A 73 6.41 2.66 6.11
N ARG A 74 5.69 2.53 7.22
CA ARG A 74 4.54 3.39 7.55
C ARG A 74 4.95 4.85 7.61
N HIS A 75 6.02 5.17 8.33
CA HIS A 75 6.53 6.54 8.43
C HIS A 75 6.93 7.10 7.05
N ALA A 76 7.68 6.34 6.27
CA ALA A 76 8.10 6.75 4.93
C ALA A 76 6.90 6.97 3.98
N LEU A 77 5.91 6.08 4.01
CA LEU A 77 4.72 6.17 3.17
C LEU A 77 3.80 7.32 3.59
N THR A 78 3.64 7.57 4.90
CA THR A 78 2.91 8.74 5.40
C THR A 78 3.54 10.04 4.92
N GLY A 79 4.87 10.16 4.98
CA GLY A 79 5.57 11.32 4.43
C GLY A 79 5.40 11.46 2.91
N LEU A 80 5.36 10.33 2.19
CA LEU A 80 5.20 10.31 0.74
C LEU A 80 3.78 10.71 0.28
N PHE A 81 2.74 10.27 0.98
CA PHE A 81 1.34 10.51 0.59
C PHE A 81 0.70 11.72 1.27
N GLY A 82 1.34 12.29 2.31
CA GLY A 82 0.81 13.43 3.06
C GLY A 82 -0.43 13.12 3.90
N CYS A 83 -0.75 11.84 4.10
CA CYS A 83 -1.85 11.39 4.94
C CYS A 83 -1.50 10.09 5.68
N PRO A 84 -2.22 9.73 6.75
CA PRO A 84 -2.00 8.50 7.48
C PRO A 84 -1.99 7.26 6.57
N VAL A 85 -0.94 6.46 6.73
CA VAL A 85 -0.84 5.15 6.09
C VAL A 85 -1.07 4.06 7.13
N VAL A 86 -2.02 3.17 6.83
CA VAL A 86 -2.35 2.05 7.71
C VAL A 86 -2.30 0.72 6.97
N SER A 87 -2.10 -0.35 7.73
CA SER A 87 -2.16 -1.72 7.23
C SER A 87 -3.40 -2.39 7.79
N LEU A 88 -4.10 -3.15 6.95
CA LEU A 88 -5.19 -4.01 7.38
C LEU A 88 -4.66 -5.28 8.07
N ALA A 89 -3.51 -5.78 7.61
CA ALA A 89 -2.80 -6.88 8.26
C ALA A 89 -2.01 -6.38 9.48
N GLU A 90 -1.93 -7.22 10.51
CA GLU A 90 -1.04 -6.98 11.64
C GLU A 90 0.43 -7.03 11.20
N THR A 91 1.25 -6.17 11.79
CA THR A 91 2.68 -6.15 11.55
C THR A 91 3.31 -7.39 12.19
N PRO A 92 3.95 -8.30 11.43
CA PRO A 92 4.69 -9.41 12.03
C PRO A 92 5.88 -8.85 12.83
N PRO A 93 6.29 -9.52 13.91
CA PRO A 93 7.45 -9.09 14.70
C PRO A 93 8.70 -8.96 13.82
N PRO A 94 9.62 -8.03 14.14
CA PRO A 94 10.87 -7.90 13.41
C PRO A 94 11.65 -9.23 13.49
N VAL A 95 12.11 -9.73 12.33
CA VAL A 95 13.03 -10.87 12.21
C VAL A 95 14.48 -10.45 12.41
#